data_AF-A0A080YWE6-F1
#
_entry.id   AF-A0A080YWE6-F1
#
_cell.length_a   1.000
_cell.length_b   1.000
_cell.length_c   1.000
_cell.angle_alpha   90.00
_cell.angle_beta   90.00
_cell.angle_gamma   90.00
#
_symmetry.space_group_name_H-M   'P 1'
#
loop_
_entity.id
_entity.type
_entity.pdbx_description
1 polymer ?
#
loop_
_entity_poly.entity_id
_entity_poly.type
_entity_poly.pdbx_seq_one_letter_code
_entity_poly.pdbx_strand_id
1 'polypeptide(L)'
;MHQRLGLGVGILKASTSRDEEDAVDLSAGTPFDKLTKEQLRESAQTGWTTYFEADSSSLQLPGAKLAHATAAPTELAQALGNSLEGLFFLFLPKSMWLSIATESNRYQLQYRTQAADGIMARQRRIKERRPGYKMKTLQQLQKEQLSFKPIQAHELVTFIGRLCARTLCPFREKMSNHWAVDAQGAVPKGTFGRYISTRCFEEIVRFLHFSDNHGPDARSTKPGRSSPSPTRSTAPSSPNAVLRNIEEVPDGLPKRRLIITDRFYSSVLLSSILLQRGLYHVGTIQTNRRGYCKSIPYKHAKRPKSMVRGSYRIARSKAKPSIIAVSWMDKWPVHFIATGCSTQPAKLSRRAGADIIEVQAPQLVKDYQDGMGGADIHDQLRLQRYSIQRSMKMRKYYLTIILGLIDMALINAYTIYRRVQAARVPGKAPPTHAEYMKLMQVALLSVGAADFEGDLSVRGLADTPVPPSRTPRYTLPGGHTTRQVKIYRITRGENGNETRKRRQYDCKVCSLLRPGKNAWETTFYCVECTEAKRKGGVVDTTNSKGKIYLCQKVRQHDPSASTNSATCSQIWHDLWRGGDSIPPGLKAFRLRVASGRDVQYADSAVNGADDSDGGSSVRSVRSLNSD
;
A
#
# COMPACT_ATOMS: atom_id res chain seq x y z
N MET A 1 -6.52 5.81 22.28
CA MET A 1 -5.76 5.13 21.19
C MET A 1 -5.59 6.10 20.02
N HIS A 2 -4.55 6.95 20.06
CA HIS A 2 -4.21 7.87 18.98
C HIS A 2 -2.92 7.37 18.31
N GLN A 3 -3.03 6.70 17.17
CA GLN A 3 -1.91 6.52 16.24
C GLN A 3 -1.71 7.83 15.49
N ARG A 4 -0.72 8.64 15.90
CA ARG A 4 -0.25 9.78 15.12
C ARG A 4 0.80 9.28 14.14
N LEU A 5 0.39 9.10 12.89
CA LEU A 5 1.26 8.78 11.77
C LEU A 5 2.25 9.93 11.54
N GLY A 6 3.55 9.63 11.67
CA GLY A 6 4.65 10.53 11.35
C GLY A 6 4.60 10.95 9.88
N LEU A 7 4.24 12.22 9.66
CA LEU A 7 4.19 12.85 8.35
C LEU A 7 5.62 13.09 7.84
N GLY A 8 5.95 12.48 6.70
CA GLY A 8 6.99 12.98 5.81
C GLY A 8 6.56 14.33 5.25
N VAL A 9 6.95 15.41 5.91
CA VAL A 9 6.71 16.78 5.43
C VAL A 9 7.69 17.04 4.30
N GLY A 10 7.18 17.19 3.08
CA GLY A 10 7.89 17.89 2.02
C GLY A 10 8.03 19.36 2.42
N ILE A 11 9.20 19.74 2.92
CA ILE A 11 9.47 21.11 3.34
C ILE A 11 10.01 21.90 2.14
N LEU A 12 9.22 22.90 1.74
CA LEU A 12 9.64 24.03 0.92
C LEU A 12 10.98 24.56 1.42
N LYS A 13 11.94 24.82 0.52
CA LYS A 13 13.24 25.44 0.84
C LYS A 13 13.02 26.72 1.67
N ALA A 14 13.14 26.61 2.99
CA ALA A 14 13.16 27.73 3.92
C ALA A 14 14.60 28.19 4.08
N SER A 15 14.85 29.48 3.86
CA SER A 15 16.07 30.17 4.27
C SER A 15 16.15 30.15 5.80
N THR A 16 17.21 29.57 6.35
CA THR A 16 17.45 29.48 7.79
C THR A 16 17.64 30.87 8.40
N SER A 17 16.76 31.29 9.32
CA SER A 17 17.06 32.35 10.29
C SER A 17 17.86 31.76 11.48
N ARG A 18 18.53 32.62 12.25
CA ARG A 18 19.36 32.24 13.41
C ARG A 18 18.55 31.67 14.60
N ASP A 19 17.23 31.71 14.52
CA ASP A 19 16.31 31.48 15.64
C ASP A 19 15.81 30.01 15.73
N GLU A 20 15.92 29.22 14.66
CA GLU A 20 15.41 27.83 14.65
C GLU A 20 16.27 26.83 15.44
N GLU A 21 17.55 27.13 15.75
CA GLU A 21 18.37 26.29 16.64
C GLU A 21 17.91 26.36 18.11
N ASP A 22 17.22 27.43 18.50
CA ASP A 22 16.85 27.69 19.91
C ASP A 22 15.66 26.86 20.38
N ALA A 23 15.01 26.12 19.49
CA ALA A 23 13.87 25.27 19.82
C ALA A 23 14.24 23.81 20.07
N VAL A 24 15.50 23.39 19.95
CA VAL A 24 15.91 22.00 20.26
C VAL A 24 15.66 21.71 21.74
N ASP A 25 15.06 20.56 22.05
CA ASP A 25 14.81 20.16 23.44
C ASP A 25 16.13 20.09 24.24
N LEU A 26 16.30 21.02 25.18
CA LEU A 26 17.50 21.16 26.03
C LEU A 26 17.41 20.28 27.30
N SER A 27 16.41 19.41 27.41
CA SER A 27 16.21 18.56 28.60
C SER A 27 17.06 17.27 28.60
N ALA A 28 17.83 16.99 27.54
CA ALA A 28 18.59 15.75 27.42
C ALA A 28 19.81 15.66 28.37
N GLY A 29 20.25 16.79 28.95
CA GLY A 29 21.33 16.83 29.92
C GLY A 29 22.72 16.71 29.28
N THR A 30 22.88 17.15 28.02
CA THR A 30 24.18 17.18 27.36
C THR A 30 25.09 18.29 27.86
N PRO A 31 26.43 18.15 27.73
CA PRO A 31 27.36 19.24 27.98
C PRO A 31 27.11 20.47 27.11
N PHE A 32 26.35 20.35 26.01
CA PHE A 32 26.01 21.44 25.11
C PHE A 32 24.62 22.03 25.37
N ASP A 33 23.72 21.29 26.02
CA ASP A 33 22.36 21.76 26.36
C ASP A 33 22.42 22.85 27.45
N LYS A 34 23.44 22.77 28.30
CA LYS A 34 23.67 23.70 29.42
C LYS A 34 24.46 24.96 29.03
N LEU A 35 24.95 25.04 27.79
CA LEU A 35 25.79 26.15 27.34
C LEU A 35 24.95 27.31 26.81
N THR A 36 25.29 28.52 27.21
CA THR A 36 24.73 29.74 26.63
C THR A 36 25.15 29.90 25.16
N LYS A 37 24.48 30.80 24.44
CA LYS A 37 24.80 31.09 23.03
C LYS A 37 26.25 31.57 22.88
N GLU A 38 26.72 32.34 23.84
CA GLU A 38 28.06 32.90 23.93
C GLU A 38 29.08 31.79 24.17
N GLN A 39 28.82 30.87 25.09
CA GLN A 39 29.66 29.72 25.36
C GLN A 39 29.75 28.76 24.15
N LEU A 40 28.65 28.59 23.40
CA LEU A 40 28.67 27.81 22.15
C LEU A 40 29.46 28.51 21.04
N ARG A 41 29.50 29.85 21.01
CA ARG A 41 30.35 30.62 20.09
C ARG A 41 31.82 30.51 20.45
N GLU A 42 32.15 30.56 21.74
CA GLU A 42 33.52 30.37 22.23
C GLU A 42 34.00 28.94 21.95
N SER A 43 33.18 27.93 22.28
CA SER A 43 33.46 26.52 22.01
C SER A 43 33.71 26.24 20.52
N ALA A 44 33.00 26.94 19.62
CA ALA A 44 33.24 26.84 18.17
C ALA A 44 34.64 27.31 17.74
N GLN A 45 35.29 28.18 18.51
CA GLN A 45 36.62 28.72 18.26
C GLN A 45 37.71 27.92 18.97
N THR A 46 37.56 27.65 20.27
CA THR A 46 38.63 27.10 21.13
C THR A 46 38.40 25.65 21.56
N GLY A 47 37.17 25.15 21.42
CA GLY A 47 36.70 23.85 21.94
C GLY A 47 37.07 22.64 21.10
N TRP A 48 37.97 22.78 20.13
CA TRP A 48 38.33 21.73 19.18
C TRP A 48 39.85 21.57 19.06
N THR A 49 40.32 20.33 18.98
CA THR A 49 41.68 19.99 18.55
C THR A 49 41.65 19.69 17.06
N THR A 50 42.41 20.42 16.26
CA THR A 50 42.32 20.39 14.79
C THR A 50 43.54 19.79 14.14
N TYR A 51 43.31 19.02 13.09
CA TYR A 51 44.30 18.33 12.27
C TYR A 51 44.08 18.76 10.82
N PHE A 52 45.02 19.54 10.29
CA PHE A 52 44.99 20.03 8.91
C PHE A 52 45.50 18.96 7.95
N GLU A 53 45.49 19.25 6.65
CA GLU A 53 45.66 18.29 5.55
C GLU A 53 46.80 17.28 5.79
N ALA A 54 48.01 17.74 6.10
CA ALA A 54 49.18 16.89 6.34
C ALA A 54 49.04 16.00 7.59
N ASP A 55 48.38 16.51 8.63
CA ASP A 55 48.23 15.84 9.92
C ASP A 55 46.89 15.10 10.04
N SER A 56 46.02 15.21 9.04
CA SER A 56 44.63 14.73 9.10
C SER A 56 44.53 13.22 9.24
N SER A 57 45.56 12.49 8.84
CA SER A 57 45.73 11.04 8.98
C SER A 57 46.26 10.61 10.36
N SER A 58 46.68 11.54 11.22
CA SER A 58 47.17 11.22 12.57
C SER A 58 46.04 10.80 13.53
N LEU A 59 44.83 11.33 13.33
CA LEU A 59 43.66 10.96 14.12
C LEU A 59 42.93 9.77 13.49
N GLN A 60 43.31 8.55 13.87
CA GLN A 60 42.70 7.31 13.38
C GLN A 60 41.85 6.63 14.47
N LEU A 61 40.59 7.03 14.56
CA LEU A 61 39.63 6.46 15.48
C LEU A 61 38.92 5.26 14.83
N PRO A 62 38.83 4.11 15.52
CA PRO A 62 38.01 3.01 15.05
C PRO A 62 36.52 3.39 15.10
N GLY A 63 35.74 2.82 14.19
CA GLY A 63 34.28 2.95 14.22
C GLY A 63 33.70 2.19 15.41
N ALA A 64 32.62 2.72 15.98
CA ALA A 64 31.91 2.02 17.03
C ALA A 64 31.22 0.77 16.46
N LYS A 65 31.18 -0.31 17.26
CA LYS A 65 30.46 -1.52 16.88
C LYS A 65 28.95 -1.25 16.84
N LEU A 66 28.40 -1.20 15.63
CA LEU A 66 26.96 -1.09 15.43
C LEU A 66 26.27 -2.40 15.84
N ALA A 67 25.03 -2.30 16.35
CA ALA A 67 24.26 -3.49 16.65
C ALA A 67 23.93 -4.28 15.37
N HIS A 68 24.20 -5.58 15.39
CA HIS A 68 23.73 -6.49 14.34
C HIS A 68 22.22 -6.67 14.50
N ALA A 69 21.45 -6.01 13.65
CA ALA A 69 20.02 -6.21 13.56
C ALA A 69 19.65 -6.58 12.12
N THR A 70 18.97 -7.71 11.94
CA THR A 70 18.39 -8.06 10.65
C THR A 70 17.24 -7.11 10.36
N ALA A 71 17.26 -6.42 9.22
CA ALA A 71 16.13 -5.66 8.70
C ALA A 71 15.02 -6.61 8.17
N ALA A 72 14.56 -7.53 9.01
CA ALA A 72 13.50 -8.48 8.68
C ALA A 72 12.12 -7.85 8.93
N PRO A 73 11.10 -8.16 8.11
CA PRO A 73 9.73 -7.81 8.46
C PRO A 73 9.35 -8.41 9.82
N THR A 74 8.46 -7.77 10.57
CA THR A 74 7.92 -8.32 11.83
C THR A 74 7.17 -9.63 11.55
N GLU A 75 6.98 -10.46 12.58
CA GLU A 75 6.26 -11.74 12.45
C GLU A 75 4.89 -11.59 11.77
N LEU A 76 4.10 -10.60 12.20
CA LEU A 76 2.81 -10.27 11.58
C LEU A 76 2.98 -9.91 10.09
N ALA A 77 3.95 -9.07 9.75
CA ALA A 77 4.19 -8.69 8.36
C ALA A 77 4.67 -9.87 7.50
N GLN A 78 5.43 -10.82 8.08
CA GLN A 78 5.83 -12.05 7.41
C GLN A 78 4.64 -12.98 7.17
N ALA A 79 3.76 -13.14 8.17
CA ALA A 79 2.53 -13.93 8.07
C ALA A 79 1.61 -13.38 6.97
N LEU A 80 1.45 -12.05 6.92
CA LEU A 80 0.68 -11.35 5.90
C LEU A 80 1.33 -11.31 4.52
N GLY A 81 2.62 -11.67 4.37
CA GLY A 81 3.38 -11.44 3.14
C GLY A 81 2.83 -12.08 1.84
N ASN A 82 1.78 -12.90 1.95
CA ASN A 82 0.99 -13.46 0.85
C ASN A 82 -0.38 -12.81 0.60
N SER A 83 -0.91 -12.07 1.57
CA SER A 83 -2.18 -11.36 1.53
C SER A 83 -1.89 -9.90 1.18
N LEU A 84 -2.17 -9.50 -0.07
CA LEU A 84 -1.88 -8.14 -0.53
C LEU A 84 -2.79 -7.11 0.14
N GLU A 85 -4.07 -7.43 0.25
CA GLU A 85 -5.07 -6.76 1.08
C GLU A 85 -4.65 -6.71 2.55
N GLY A 86 -4.11 -7.80 3.11
CA GLY A 86 -3.60 -7.83 4.48
C GLY A 86 -2.42 -6.87 4.67
N LEU A 87 -1.47 -6.86 3.74
CA LEU A 87 -0.37 -5.90 3.72
C LEU A 87 -0.85 -4.45 3.52
N PHE A 88 -1.90 -4.23 2.73
CA PHE A 88 -2.53 -2.91 2.58
C PHE A 88 -3.18 -2.45 3.89
N PHE A 89 -3.98 -3.31 4.53
CA PHE A 89 -4.65 -3.02 5.79
C PHE A 89 -3.70 -2.96 7.00
N LEU A 90 -2.51 -3.54 6.90
CA LEU A 90 -1.44 -3.35 7.89
C LEU A 90 -1.07 -1.87 8.05
N PHE A 91 -1.00 -1.12 6.94
CA PHE A 91 -0.67 0.31 6.96
C PHE A 91 -1.91 1.22 6.96
N LEU A 92 -3.02 0.75 6.41
CA LEU A 92 -4.26 1.51 6.25
C LEU A 92 -5.44 0.70 6.80
N PRO A 93 -5.62 0.63 8.13
CA PRO A 93 -6.55 -0.31 8.78
C PRO A 93 -8.01 -0.16 8.32
N LYS A 94 -8.78 -1.26 8.36
CA LYS A 94 -10.22 -1.24 8.00
C LYS A 94 -11.03 -0.20 8.79
N SER A 95 -10.73 -0.02 10.07
CA SER A 95 -11.35 1.00 10.94
C SER A 95 -11.15 2.43 10.43
N MET A 96 -10.00 2.73 9.85
CA MET A 96 -9.73 4.03 9.22
C MET A 96 -10.67 4.25 8.03
N TRP A 97 -10.86 3.25 7.16
CA TRP A 97 -11.77 3.36 6.00
C TRP A 97 -13.23 3.53 6.41
N LEU A 98 -13.67 2.86 7.47
CA LEU A 98 -14.99 3.08 8.07
C LEU A 98 -15.14 4.52 8.56
N SER A 99 -14.15 5.04 9.28
CA SER A 99 -14.16 6.44 9.74
C SER A 99 -14.20 7.43 8.57
N ILE A 100 -13.42 7.19 7.51
CA ILE A 100 -13.41 8.04 6.31
C ILE A 100 -14.77 8.01 5.61
N ALA A 101 -15.41 6.84 5.51
CA ALA A 101 -16.75 6.71 4.95
C ALA A 101 -17.77 7.52 5.76
N THR A 102 -17.74 7.41 7.09
CA THR A 102 -18.59 8.19 8.00
C THR A 102 -18.39 9.69 7.79
N GLU A 103 -17.15 10.19 7.79
CA GLU A 103 -16.86 11.61 7.63
C GLU A 103 -17.19 12.12 6.21
N SER A 104 -16.98 11.30 5.19
CA SER A 104 -17.35 11.63 3.81
C SER A 104 -18.86 11.76 3.65
N ASN A 105 -19.64 10.86 4.26
CA ASN A 105 -21.11 10.91 4.25
C ASN A 105 -21.64 12.10 5.07
N ARG A 106 -21.04 12.39 6.23
CA ARG A 106 -21.35 13.60 7.02
C ARG A 106 -21.12 14.86 6.20
N TYR A 107 -19.96 14.97 5.57
CA TYR A 107 -19.62 16.10 4.69
C TYR A 107 -20.58 16.20 3.50
N GLN A 108 -20.94 15.07 2.89
CA GLN A 108 -21.90 15.02 1.79
C GLN A 108 -23.26 15.61 2.20
N LEU A 109 -23.78 15.20 3.37
CA LEU A 109 -25.04 15.70 3.90
C LEU A 109 -24.95 17.21 4.17
N GLN A 110 -23.95 17.65 4.94
CA GLN A 110 -23.74 19.06 5.28
C GLN A 110 -23.65 19.95 4.03
N TYR A 111 -22.80 19.57 3.08
CA TYR A 111 -22.60 20.33 1.85
C TYR A 111 -23.89 20.47 1.04
N ARG A 112 -24.72 19.41 0.98
CA ARG A 112 -25.94 19.40 0.19
C ARG A 112 -27.06 20.19 0.86
N THR A 113 -27.23 20.05 2.18
CA THR A 113 -28.20 20.84 2.95
C THR A 113 -27.90 22.32 2.84
N GLN A 114 -26.64 22.73 2.96
CA GLN A 114 -26.20 24.13 2.81
C GLN A 114 -26.26 24.61 1.35
N ALA A 115 -26.12 23.71 0.37
CA ALA A 115 -26.19 24.06 -1.05
C ALA A 115 -27.62 24.17 -1.58
N ALA A 116 -28.66 23.76 -0.84
CA ALA A 116 -30.05 23.81 -1.32
C ALA A 116 -30.46 25.22 -1.74
N ASP A 117 -30.13 26.23 -0.94
CA ASP A 117 -30.43 27.63 -1.23
C ASP A 117 -29.64 28.15 -2.44
N GLY A 118 -28.36 27.79 -2.54
CA GLY A 118 -27.51 28.11 -3.70
C GLY A 118 -28.00 27.47 -4.99
N ILE A 119 -28.52 26.23 -4.92
CA ILE A 119 -29.15 25.53 -6.05
C ILE A 119 -30.44 26.25 -6.44
N MET A 120 -31.28 26.65 -5.48
CA MET A 120 -32.49 27.43 -5.76
C MET A 120 -32.19 28.77 -6.42
N ALA A 121 -31.17 29.50 -5.94
CA ALA A 121 -30.72 30.74 -6.56
C ALA A 121 -30.20 30.52 -7.99
N ARG A 122 -29.48 29.42 -8.25
CA ARG A 122 -29.05 29.06 -9.61
C ARG A 122 -30.22 28.68 -10.51
N GLN A 123 -31.21 27.94 -10.00
CA GLN A 123 -32.39 27.56 -10.75
C GLN A 123 -33.21 28.79 -11.18
N ARG A 124 -33.34 29.81 -10.30
CA ARG A 124 -33.94 31.11 -10.64
C ARG A 124 -33.24 31.77 -11.82
N ARG A 125 -31.90 31.90 -11.75
CA ARG A 125 -31.10 32.46 -12.86
C ARG A 125 -31.24 31.70 -14.19
N ILE A 126 -31.41 30.38 -14.15
CA ILE A 126 -31.62 29.57 -15.37
C ILE A 126 -33.03 29.80 -15.91
N LYS A 127 -34.04 29.89 -15.04
CA LYS A 127 -35.43 30.17 -15.40
C LYS A 127 -35.57 31.55 -16.05
N GLU A 128 -34.88 32.56 -15.52
CA GLU A 128 -34.80 33.90 -16.10
C GLU A 128 -34.22 33.87 -17.52
N ARG A 129 -33.16 33.09 -17.76
CA ARG A 129 -32.53 32.94 -19.09
C ARG A 129 -33.31 32.01 -20.03
N ARG A 130 -34.10 31.08 -19.49
CA ARG A 130 -34.85 30.05 -20.22
C ARG A 130 -36.24 29.88 -19.61
N PRO A 131 -37.24 30.63 -20.06
CA PRO A 131 -38.60 30.63 -19.50
C PRO A 131 -39.26 29.24 -19.48
N GLY A 132 -38.92 28.35 -20.42
CA GLY A 132 -39.41 26.96 -20.46
C GLY A 132 -38.80 26.00 -19.42
N TYR A 133 -37.80 26.43 -18.64
CA TYR A 133 -37.15 25.58 -17.64
C TYR A 133 -38.10 25.24 -16.48
N LYS A 134 -38.24 23.96 -16.13
CA LYS A 134 -39.03 23.53 -14.96
C LYS A 134 -38.14 23.54 -13.72
N MET A 135 -38.40 24.46 -12.79
CA MET A 135 -37.67 24.53 -11.52
C MET A 135 -38.17 23.45 -10.56
N LYS A 136 -37.24 22.80 -9.85
CA LYS A 136 -37.57 21.91 -8.73
C LYS A 136 -37.86 22.71 -7.47
N THR A 137 -38.83 22.27 -6.67
CA THR A 137 -39.11 22.87 -5.36
C THR A 137 -38.00 22.56 -4.35
N LEU A 138 -37.90 23.36 -3.30
CA LEU A 138 -36.93 23.13 -2.23
C LEU A 138 -37.14 21.75 -1.57
N GLN A 139 -38.40 21.33 -1.38
CA GLN A 139 -38.73 19.99 -0.88
C GLN A 139 -38.31 18.87 -1.84
N GLN A 140 -38.50 19.04 -3.15
CA GLN A 140 -38.03 18.07 -4.15
C GLN A 140 -36.50 17.97 -4.14
N LEU A 141 -35.80 19.10 -4.03
CA LEU A 141 -34.34 19.12 -3.92
C LEU A 141 -33.88 18.43 -2.63
N GLN A 142 -34.50 18.71 -1.49
CA GLN A 142 -34.19 18.06 -0.22
C GLN A 142 -34.44 16.55 -0.26
N LYS A 143 -35.56 16.12 -0.84
CA LYS A 143 -35.88 14.69 -1.03
C LYS A 143 -34.86 14.00 -1.93
N GLU A 144 -34.48 14.63 -3.04
CA GLU A 144 -33.41 14.10 -3.90
C GLU A 144 -32.07 14.07 -3.16
N GLN A 145 -31.74 15.08 -2.36
CA GLN A 145 -30.51 15.12 -1.57
C GLN A 145 -30.44 14.01 -0.52
N LEU A 146 -31.56 13.69 0.13
CA LEU A 146 -31.69 12.58 1.08
C LEU A 146 -31.68 11.20 0.42
N SER A 147 -32.02 11.12 -0.88
CA SER A 147 -32.08 9.86 -1.63
C SER A 147 -30.73 9.31 -2.10
N PHE A 148 -29.62 10.01 -1.83
CA PHE A 148 -28.29 9.55 -2.23
C PHE A 148 -27.85 8.36 -1.38
N LYS A 149 -27.21 7.39 -2.04
CA LYS A 149 -26.66 6.23 -1.36
C LYS A 149 -25.41 6.65 -0.57
N PRO A 150 -25.28 6.24 0.69
CA PRO A 150 -24.09 6.53 1.50
C PRO A 150 -22.89 5.78 0.93
N ILE A 151 -21.76 6.48 0.85
CA ILE A 151 -20.45 5.93 0.46
C ILE A 151 -20.05 4.87 1.50
N GLN A 152 -19.72 3.68 1.05
CA GLN A 152 -19.28 2.57 1.91
C GLN A 152 -17.76 2.46 1.94
N ALA A 153 -17.21 1.88 3.02
CA ALA A 153 -15.77 1.74 3.20
C ALA A 153 -15.10 0.89 2.10
N HIS A 154 -15.72 -0.22 1.69
CA HIS A 154 -15.20 -1.07 0.60
C HIS A 154 -15.21 -0.35 -0.76
N GLU A 155 -16.14 0.59 -0.99
CA GLU A 155 -16.15 1.42 -2.20
C GLU A 155 -14.95 2.37 -2.24
N LEU A 156 -14.53 2.90 -1.08
CA LEU A 156 -13.30 3.70 -0.97
C LEU A 156 -12.04 2.88 -1.26
N VAL A 157 -11.97 1.64 -0.77
CA VAL A 157 -10.85 0.73 -1.08
C VAL A 157 -10.82 0.37 -2.57
N THR A 158 -11.98 0.04 -3.13
CA THR A 158 -12.15 -0.21 -4.57
C THR A 158 -11.75 1.02 -5.40
N PHE A 159 -12.06 2.23 -4.91
CA PHE A 159 -11.62 3.49 -5.52
C PHE A 159 -10.08 3.58 -5.57
N ILE A 160 -9.36 3.22 -4.49
CA ILE A 160 -7.89 3.14 -4.51
C ILE A 160 -7.39 2.08 -5.49
N GLY A 161 -8.03 0.90 -5.54
CA GLY A 161 -7.72 -0.15 -6.51
C GLY A 161 -7.78 0.35 -7.95
N ARG A 162 -8.75 1.22 -8.29
CA ARG A 162 -8.82 1.87 -9.61
C ARG A 162 -7.72 2.88 -9.86
N LEU A 163 -7.35 3.67 -8.86
CA LEU A 163 -6.23 4.58 -9.04
C LEU A 163 -4.95 3.79 -9.31
N CYS A 164 -4.75 2.64 -8.65
CA CYS A 164 -3.68 1.70 -8.98
C CYS A 164 -3.82 1.16 -10.42
N ALA A 165 -5.01 0.77 -10.86
CA ALA A 165 -5.24 0.33 -12.24
C ALA A 165 -4.97 1.43 -13.28
N ARG A 166 -5.28 2.69 -12.95
CA ARG A 166 -4.99 3.85 -13.80
C ARG A 166 -3.50 4.08 -13.97
N THR A 167 -2.69 3.84 -12.94
CA THR A 167 -1.23 4.01 -13.07
C THR A 167 -0.61 2.93 -13.95
N LEU A 168 -1.23 1.75 -14.04
CA LEU A 168 -0.86 0.69 -14.97
C LEU A 168 -1.31 0.99 -16.41
N CYS A 169 -2.50 1.56 -16.59
CA CYS A 169 -3.09 1.86 -17.90
C CYS A 169 -3.55 3.34 -17.96
N PRO A 170 -2.60 4.28 -18.17
CA PRO A 170 -2.92 5.70 -18.13
C PRO A 170 -3.63 6.15 -19.42
N PHE A 171 -4.85 6.69 -19.29
CA PHE A 171 -5.47 7.50 -20.34
C PHE A 171 -5.04 8.97 -20.18
N ARG A 172 -4.30 9.47 -21.18
CA ARG A 172 -3.66 10.80 -21.16
C ARG A 172 -4.63 11.97 -21.08
N GLU A 173 -5.81 11.86 -21.68
CA GLU A 173 -6.75 12.98 -21.79
C GLU A 173 -7.61 13.15 -20.53
N LYS A 174 -8.55 12.22 -20.29
CA LYS A 174 -9.56 12.35 -19.23
C LYS A 174 -9.74 11.04 -18.48
N MET A 175 -10.03 11.18 -17.17
CA MET A 175 -10.39 10.06 -16.29
C MET A 175 -11.65 9.34 -16.81
N SER A 176 -12.61 10.08 -17.37
CA SER A 176 -13.86 9.55 -17.94
C SER A 176 -13.64 8.50 -19.04
N ASN A 177 -12.49 8.48 -19.72
CA ASN A 177 -12.20 7.53 -20.79
C ASN A 177 -12.13 6.08 -20.26
N HIS A 178 -11.89 5.89 -18.96
CA HIS A 178 -12.01 4.56 -18.35
C HIS A 178 -13.45 4.02 -18.31
N TRP A 179 -14.46 4.83 -18.63
CA TRP A 179 -15.86 4.41 -18.79
C TRP A 179 -16.37 4.50 -20.23
N ALA A 180 -15.48 4.76 -21.21
CA ALA A 180 -15.85 4.71 -22.61
C ALA A 180 -16.44 3.33 -22.95
N VAL A 181 -17.59 3.29 -23.61
CA VAL A 181 -18.24 2.03 -24.00
C VAL A 181 -17.67 1.49 -25.32
N ASP A 182 -17.15 2.40 -26.14
CA ASP A 182 -16.60 2.11 -27.46
C ASP A 182 -15.07 2.16 -27.47
N ALA A 183 -14.47 1.36 -28.34
CA ALA A 183 -13.05 1.47 -28.66
C ALA A 183 -12.84 2.60 -29.69
N GLN A 184 -11.72 3.30 -29.61
CA GLN A 184 -11.32 4.33 -30.58
C GLN A 184 -10.03 3.88 -31.29
N GLY A 185 -10.17 3.27 -32.47
CA GLY A 185 -9.04 2.65 -33.16
C GLY A 185 -8.37 1.57 -32.29
N ALA A 186 -7.06 1.71 -32.04
CA ALA A 186 -6.30 0.81 -31.16
C ALA A 186 -6.51 1.08 -29.65
N VAL A 187 -7.23 2.14 -29.27
CA VAL A 187 -7.55 2.45 -27.88
C VAL A 187 -8.71 1.56 -27.42
N PRO A 188 -8.53 0.67 -26.42
CA PRO A 188 -9.57 -0.25 -25.98
C PRO A 188 -10.72 0.50 -25.27
N LYS A 189 -11.91 -0.09 -25.30
CA LYS A 189 -13.06 0.38 -24.49
C LYS A 189 -12.71 0.40 -23.00
N GLY A 190 -13.38 1.28 -22.28
CA GLY A 190 -13.16 1.60 -20.88
C GLY A 190 -13.19 0.39 -19.94
N THR A 191 -12.32 0.43 -18.93
CA THR A 191 -12.05 -0.67 -18.01
C THR A 191 -12.76 -0.56 -16.66
N PHE A 192 -13.24 0.63 -16.27
CA PHE A 192 -13.76 0.89 -14.92
C PHE A 192 -15.25 0.61 -14.78
N GLY A 193 -16.02 0.76 -15.86
CA GLY A 193 -17.49 0.62 -15.83
C GLY A 193 -17.99 -0.74 -15.34
N ARG A 194 -17.15 -1.79 -15.40
CA ARG A 194 -17.45 -3.13 -14.87
C ARG A 194 -17.52 -3.20 -13.34
N TYR A 195 -16.90 -2.24 -12.66
CA TYR A 195 -16.70 -2.33 -11.22
C TYR A 195 -17.29 -1.11 -10.47
N ILE A 196 -17.42 0.08 -11.09
CA ILE A 196 -18.09 1.26 -10.49
C ILE A 196 -18.68 2.10 -11.61
N SER A 197 -19.80 2.76 -11.34
CA SER A 197 -20.33 3.77 -12.26
C SER A 197 -19.48 5.04 -12.21
N THR A 198 -19.42 5.78 -13.34
CA THR A 198 -18.77 7.10 -13.39
C THR A 198 -19.32 8.03 -12.33
N ARG A 199 -20.65 8.00 -12.11
CA ARG A 199 -21.34 8.81 -11.11
C ARG A 199 -20.85 8.53 -9.68
N CYS A 200 -20.78 7.26 -9.28
CA CYS A 200 -20.32 6.91 -7.94
C CYS A 200 -18.85 7.30 -7.73
N PHE A 201 -17.99 7.12 -8.75
CA PHE A 201 -16.61 7.60 -8.69
C PHE A 201 -16.53 9.12 -8.50
N GLU A 202 -17.29 9.90 -9.28
CA GLU A 202 -17.34 11.36 -9.17
C GLU A 202 -17.88 11.82 -7.81
N GLU A 203 -18.85 11.10 -7.25
CA GLU A 203 -19.40 11.35 -5.92
C GLU A 203 -18.33 11.11 -4.83
N ILE A 204 -17.59 10.00 -4.89
CA ILE A 204 -16.46 9.76 -3.99
C ILE A 204 -15.45 10.90 -4.11
N VAL A 205 -14.97 11.23 -5.31
CA VAL A 205 -14.00 12.33 -5.49
C VAL A 205 -14.49 13.66 -4.94
N ARG A 206 -15.79 13.95 -5.07
CA ARG A 206 -16.40 15.20 -4.63
C ARG A 206 -16.53 15.28 -3.11
N PHE A 207 -16.91 14.19 -2.46
CA PHE A 207 -17.31 14.18 -1.05
C PHE A 207 -16.32 13.47 -0.12
N LEU A 208 -15.25 12.88 -0.64
CA LEU A 208 -14.18 12.29 0.17
C LEU A 208 -13.64 13.32 1.18
N HIS A 209 -13.76 12.96 2.46
CA HIS A 209 -13.48 13.81 3.60
C HIS A 209 -12.99 12.98 4.79
N PHE A 210 -12.20 13.58 5.68
CA PHE A 210 -11.40 12.85 6.67
C PHE A 210 -11.58 13.35 8.10
N SER A 211 -12.34 14.42 8.31
CA SER A 211 -12.51 15.07 9.61
C SER A 211 -13.82 15.85 9.67
N ASP A 212 -14.41 15.95 10.85
CA ASP A 212 -15.61 16.76 11.03
C ASP A 212 -15.29 18.26 10.97
N ASN A 213 -15.91 19.00 10.04
CA ASN A 213 -15.74 20.45 9.93
C ASN A 213 -16.40 21.25 11.06
N HIS A 214 -17.26 20.60 11.85
CA HIS A 214 -17.92 21.20 13.01
C HIS A 214 -17.35 20.69 14.35
N GLY A 215 -16.37 19.78 14.30
CA GLY A 215 -15.68 19.30 15.48
C GLY A 215 -14.85 20.39 16.17
N PRO A 216 -14.50 20.21 17.45
CA PRO A 216 -13.72 21.18 18.22
C PRO A 216 -12.38 21.53 17.54
N ASP A 217 -11.75 20.55 16.89
CA ASP A 217 -10.47 20.72 16.19
C ASP A 217 -10.56 21.58 14.93
N ALA A 218 -11.72 21.65 14.27
CA ALA A 218 -11.91 22.38 13.01
C ALA A 218 -11.78 23.90 13.15
N ARG A 219 -11.91 24.44 14.37
CA ARG A 219 -11.71 25.87 14.66
C ARG A 219 -10.24 26.22 14.91
N SER A 220 -9.41 25.25 15.29
CA SER A 220 -8.00 25.46 15.63
C SER A 220 -7.07 25.53 14.39
N THR A 221 -7.53 25.08 13.23
CA THR A 221 -6.71 24.92 12.01
C THR A 221 -7.13 25.81 10.83
N LYS A 222 -7.88 26.89 11.05
CA LYS A 222 -8.11 27.88 9.97
C LYS A 222 -6.86 28.76 9.79
N PRO A 223 -6.22 28.77 8.61
CA PRO A 223 -5.12 29.70 8.34
C PRO A 223 -5.73 31.10 8.20
N GLY A 224 -5.52 31.98 9.19
CA GLY A 224 -5.81 33.41 9.05
C GLY A 224 -6.68 34.08 10.10
N ARG A 225 -7.03 33.45 11.23
CA ARG A 225 -7.54 34.19 12.39
C ARG A 225 -6.60 34.00 13.57
N SER A 226 -5.89 35.08 13.90
CA SER A 226 -5.11 35.30 15.11
C SER A 226 -5.92 34.88 16.33
N SER A 227 -5.68 33.65 16.77
CA SER A 227 -6.03 33.21 18.12
C SER A 227 -4.91 33.70 19.06
N PRO A 228 -5.20 33.99 20.33
CA PRO A 228 -4.20 34.49 21.27
C PRO A 228 -3.04 33.49 21.30
N SER A 229 -1.83 34.04 21.21
CA SER A 229 -0.56 33.34 21.13
C SER A 229 -0.59 31.98 21.83
N PRO A 230 -0.39 30.85 21.11
CA PRO A 230 -0.02 29.63 21.79
C PRO A 230 1.25 29.96 22.57
N THR A 231 1.29 29.61 23.85
CA THR A 231 2.44 29.77 24.73
C THR A 231 3.69 29.15 24.11
N ARG A 232 4.41 29.91 23.28
CA ARG A 232 5.75 29.65 22.72
C ARG A 232 6.11 28.17 22.52
N SER A 233 5.15 27.35 22.05
CA SER A 233 5.37 25.92 21.82
C SER A 233 5.99 25.79 20.44
N THR A 234 7.32 25.98 20.46
CA THR A 234 8.31 25.47 19.52
C THR A 234 7.75 25.09 18.15
N ALA A 235 7.81 26.04 17.20
CA ALA A 235 7.91 25.67 15.79
C ALA A 235 8.93 24.52 15.67
N PRO A 236 8.69 23.48 14.84
CA PRO A 236 9.64 22.38 14.67
C PRO A 236 11.03 22.91 14.34
N SER A 237 11.95 22.98 15.32
CA SER A 237 13.36 23.11 14.97
C SER A 237 13.71 21.90 14.13
N SER A 238 14.54 22.11 13.10
CA SER A 238 14.98 21.04 12.22
C SER A 238 15.53 19.83 13.01
N PRO A 239 16.38 19.97 14.05
CA PRO A 239 16.85 18.83 14.82
C PRO A 239 15.77 18.14 15.66
N ASN A 240 14.73 18.84 16.13
CA ASN A 240 13.64 18.22 16.88
C ASN A 240 12.79 17.28 16.02
N ALA A 241 12.71 17.50 14.72
CA ALA A 241 12.07 16.53 13.84
C ALA A 241 12.79 15.17 13.89
N VAL A 242 14.12 15.19 13.96
CA VAL A 242 14.93 13.96 14.10
C VAL A 242 14.68 13.30 15.44
N LEU A 243 14.71 14.06 16.55
CA LEU A 243 14.48 13.52 17.89
C LEU A 243 13.08 12.91 18.03
N ARG A 244 12.03 13.59 17.57
CA ARG A 244 10.65 13.06 17.57
C ARG A 244 10.53 11.77 16.76
N ASN A 245 11.13 11.72 15.57
CA ASN A 245 11.11 10.49 14.76
C ASN A 245 11.89 9.35 15.43
N ILE A 246 12.96 9.66 16.17
CA ILE A 246 13.79 8.70 16.89
C ILE A 246 13.17 8.29 18.24
N GLU A 247 12.17 8.98 18.74
CA GLU A 247 11.38 8.48 19.87
C GLU A 247 10.42 7.38 19.37
N GLU A 248 9.84 7.55 18.19
CA GLU A 248 8.84 6.60 17.67
C GLU A 248 9.43 5.36 16.97
N VAL A 249 10.57 5.49 16.27
CA VAL A 249 11.07 4.44 15.35
C VAL A 249 11.97 3.37 16.00
N PRO A 250 12.95 3.70 16.85
CA PRO A 250 13.86 2.76 17.49
C PRO A 250 13.43 2.32 18.89
N ASP A 251 12.24 2.70 19.37
CA ASP A 251 11.69 2.18 20.61
C ASP A 251 11.60 0.64 20.55
N GLY A 252 12.27 -0.02 21.49
CA GLY A 252 12.41 -1.49 21.52
C GLY A 252 13.45 -2.08 20.56
N LEU A 253 14.15 -1.28 19.73
CA LEU A 253 15.25 -1.75 18.89
C LEU A 253 16.60 -1.70 19.61
N PRO A 254 17.60 -2.53 19.21
CA PRO A 254 18.94 -2.43 19.74
C PRO A 254 19.51 -1.01 19.61
N LYS A 255 20.02 -0.48 20.72
CA LYS A 255 20.88 0.72 20.75
C LYS A 255 22.14 0.47 19.90
N ARG A 256 22.93 1.51 19.59
CA ARG A 256 24.11 1.48 18.70
C ARG A 256 23.76 1.39 17.21
N ARG A 257 22.83 2.23 16.76
CA ARG A 257 22.52 2.43 15.34
C ARG A 257 23.12 3.74 14.84
N LEU A 258 23.49 3.78 13.57
CA LEU A 258 23.94 4.99 12.90
C LEU A 258 22.75 5.74 12.30
N ILE A 259 22.56 6.98 12.72
CA ILE A 259 21.58 7.91 12.17
C ILE A 259 22.27 8.81 11.17
N ILE A 260 21.70 8.92 9.97
CA ILE A 260 22.27 9.71 8.87
C ILE A 260 21.32 10.87 8.58
N THR A 261 21.83 12.10 8.60
CA THR A 261 21.00 13.29 8.36
C THR A 261 21.63 14.26 7.36
N ASP A 262 20.77 15.01 6.65
CA ASP A 262 21.22 16.11 5.80
C ASP A 262 21.50 17.38 6.63
N ARG A 263 22.17 18.36 6.01
CA ARG A 263 22.58 19.66 6.55
C ARG A 263 21.47 20.47 7.19
N PHE A 264 20.23 20.26 6.75
CA PHE A 264 19.09 20.92 7.36
C PHE A 264 18.88 20.46 8.80
N TYR A 265 19.09 19.18 9.09
CA TYR A 265 18.79 18.56 10.38
C TYR A 265 19.99 18.50 11.34
N SER A 266 21.21 18.46 10.82
CA SER A 266 22.43 18.29 11.61
C SER A 266 22.80 19.50 12.48
N SER A 267 23.21 19.21 13.72
CA SER A 267 23.87 20.15 14.64
C SER A 267 24.82 19.42 15.60
N VAL A 268 25.73 20.17 16.26
CA VAL A 268 26.59 19.61 17.32
C VAL A 268 25.75 19.11 18.49
N LEU A 269 24.71 19.86 18.84
CA LEU A 269 23.76 19.52 19.89
C LEU A 269 23.04 18.20 19.60
N LEU A 270 22.46 18.04 18.40
CA LEU A 270 21.79 16.80 17.99
C LEU A 270 22.74 15.60 18.08
N SER A 271 23.97 15.75 17.59
CA SER A 271 24.98 14.68 17.62
C SER A 271 25.31 14.26 19.07
N SER A 272 25.32 15.22 19.99
CA SER A 272 25.54 14.98 21.42
C SER A 272 24.33 14.29 22.08
N ILE A 273 23.11 14.74 21.80
CA ILE A 273 21.87 14.13 22.32
C ILE A 273 21.76 12.68 21.86
N LEU A 274 21.97 12.42 20.56
CA LEU A 274 21.93 11.07 20.01
C LEU A 274 22.97 10.16 20.66
N LEU A 275 24.19 10.66 20.86
CA LEU A 275 25.25 9.92 21.55
C LEU A 275 24.86 9.56 22.99
N GLN A 276 24.23 10.47 23.73
CA GLN A 276 23.72 10.20 25.08
C GLN A 276 22.59 9.16 25.08
N ARG A 277 21.73 9.18 24.05
CA ARG A 277 20.68 8.16 23.84
C ARG A 277 21.25 6.81 23.35
N GLY A 278 22.56 6.67 23.21
CA GLY A 278 23.22 5.44 22.76
C GLY A 278 23.11 5.19 21.25
N LEU A 279 22.88 6.25 20.47
CA LEU A 279 22.82 6.25 19.02
C LEU A 279 24.05 6.98 18.46
N TYR A 280 24.49 6.56 17.29
CA TYR A 280 25.57 7.21 16.55
C TYR A 280 25.00 8.09 15.46
N HIS A 281 25.76 9.10 15.04
CA HIS A 281 25.28 10.08 14.07
C HIS A 281 26.36 10.39 13.04
N VAL A 282 25.96 10.57 11.78
CA VAL A 282 26.76 11.27 10.78
C VAL A 282 25.85 12.12 9.92
N GLY A 283 26.23 13.37 9.70
CA GLY A 283 25.48 14.22 8.79
C GLY A 283 26.32 15.33 8.22
N THR A 284 25.92 15.81 7.05
CA THR A 284 26.46 17.06 6.53
C THR A 284 25.99 18.20 7.44
N ILE A 285 26.78 19.26 7.62
CA ILE A 285 26.43 20.36 8.53
C ILE A 285 26.70 21.71 7.88
N GLN A 286 25.83 22.68 8.17
CA GLN A 286 26.08 24.07 7.77
C GLN A 286 27.16 24.67 8.68
N THR A 287 28.15 25.36 8.09
CA THR A 287 29.30 25.87 8.85
C THR A 287 28.95 26.97 9.84
N ASN A 288 27.80 27.62 9.69
CA ASN A 288 27.27 28.65 10.59
C ASN A 288 26.57 28.08 11.84
N ARG A 289 26.33 26.75 11.93
CA ARG A 289 25.75 26.10 13.11
C ARG A 289 26.56 26.41 14.38
N ARG A 290 25.87 26.56 15.51
CA ARG A 290 26.51 26.87 16.80
C ARG A 290 27.32 25.67 17.32
N GLY A 291 28.40 25.96 18.04
CA GLY A 291 29.35 24.94 18.53
C GLY A 291 30.22 24.27 17.46
N TYR A 292 29.91 24.42 16.17
CA TYR A 292 30.67 23.79 15.09
C TYR A 292 32.02 24.49 14.86
N CYS A 293 33.07 23.68 14.72
CA CYS A 293 34.46 24.14 14.55
C CYS A 293 34.63 25.12 13.39
N LYS A 294 35.15 26.33 13.67
CA LYS A 294 35.33 27.39 12.66
C LYS A 294 36.67 27.37 11.94
N SER A 295 37.65 26.60 12.42
CA SER A 295 39.01 26.58 11.83
C SER A 295 39.17 25.57 10.69
N ILE A 296 38.38 24.49 10.65
CA ILE A 296 38.49 23.46 9.61
C ILE A 296 37.82 23.78 8.26
N PRO A 297 36.74 24.59 8.15
CA PRO A 297 36.13 24.85 6.86
C PRO A 297 37.10 25.49 5.86
N TYR A 298 37.06 25.04 4.61
CA TYR A 298 37.85 25.65 3.54
C TYR A 298 37.28 27.02 3.18
N LYS A 299 38.16 28.01 2.99
CA LYS A 299 37.77 29.37 2.58
C LYS A 299 37.35 29.44 1.11
N HIS A 300 37.84 28.53 0.28
CA HIS A 300 37.51 28.49 -1.14
C HIS A 300 36.11 27.90 -1.34
N ALA A 301 35.28 28.58 -2.13
CA ALA A 301 33.97 28.06 -2.52
C ALA A 301 34.10 26.75 -3.31
N LYS A 302 35.09 26.66 -4.23
CA LYS A 302 35.35 25.49 -5.09
C LYS A 302 36.77 24.99 -4.86
N ARG A 303 37.02 23.70 -5.10
CA ARG A 303 38.37 23.12 -5.04
C ARG A 303 39.35 23.84 -5.99
N PRO A 304 40.47 24.40 -5.49
CA PRO A 304 41.56 24.90 -6.33
C PRO A 304 42.21 23.79 -7.17
N LYS A 305 42.72 24.12 -8.37
CA LYS A 305 43.38 23.12 -9.24
C LYS A 305 44.63 22.49 -8.59
N SER A 306 45.36 23.26 -7.79
CA SER A 306 46.55 22.82 -7.05
C SER A 306 46.25 21.88 -5.89
N MET A 307 44.99 21.81 -5.43
CA MET A 307 44.60 20.97 -4.31
C MET A 307 44.11 19.62 -4.81
N VAL A 308 44.66 18.55 -4.24
CA VAL A 308 44.26 17.17 -4.52
C VAL A 308 42.78 16.99 -4.16
N ARG A 309 42.01 16.36 -5.05
CA ARG A 309 40.62 16.00 -4.74
C ARG A 309 40.62 14.94 -3.65
N GLY A 310 39.84 15.16 -2.59
CA GLY A 310 39.78 14.26 -1.44
C GLY A 310 40.55 14.76 -0.22
N SER A 311 41.31 15.87 -0.31
CA SER A 311 41.96 16.47 0.87
C SER A 311 40.93 16.80 1.96
N TYR A 312 41.28 16.55 3.23
CA TYR A 312 40.39 16.83 4.35
C TYR A 312 41.11 17.39 5.57
N ARG A 313 40.32 18.06 6.42
CA ARG A 313 40.70 18.56 7.74
C ARG A 313 39.76 17.95 8.77
N ILE A 314 40.29 17.52 9.90
CA ILE A 314 39.52 16.90 10.98
C ILE A 314 39.63 17.73 12.24
N ALA A 315 38.56 17.83 13.01
CA ALA A 315 38.58 18.37 14.36
C ALA A 315 37.89 17.42 15.33
N ARG A 316 38.47 17.30 16.52
CA ARG A 316 37.94 16.52 17.64
C ARG A 316 37.51 17.45 18.76
N SER A 317 36.28 17.29 19.26
CA SER A 317 35.80 18.12 20.36
C SER A 317 36.59 17.85 21.63
N LYS A 318 37.04 18.91 22.32
CA LYS A 318 37.72 18.81 23.63
C LYS A 318 36.76 18.42 24.74
N ALA A 319 35.54 18.98 24.72
CA ALA A 319 34.50 18.70 25.72
C ALA A 319 33.93 17.28 25.61
N LYS A 320 33.78 16.77 24.38
CA LYS A 320 33.30 15.40 24.12
C LYS A 320 34.10 14.75 23.00
N PRO A 321 35.21 14.06 23.31
CA PRO A 321 36.14 13.53 22.30
C PRO A 321 35.55 12.50 21.31
N SER A 322 34.33 12.01 21.54
CA SER A 322 33.59 11.16 20.60
C SER A 322 32.91 11.94 19.46
N ILE A 323 32.85 13.27 19.55
CA ILE A 323 32.31 14.15 18.51
C ILE A 323 33.45 14.60 17.59
N ILE A 324 33.29 14.31 16.31
CA ILE A 324 34.26 14.58 15.24
C ILE A 324 33.62 15.48 14.19
N ALA A 325 34.35 16.50 13.76
CA ALA A 325 33.99 17.33 12.63
C ALA A 325 34.98 17.12 11.48
N VAL A 326 34.49 17.09 10.24
CA VAL A 326 35.32 16.92 9.05
C VAL A 326 34.96 17.96 8.00
N SER A 327 35.97 18.55 7.38
CA SER A 327 35.83 19.34 6.16
C SER A 327 36.55 18.59 5.04
N TRP A 328 35.80 18.05 4.08
CA TRP A 328 36.32 17.23 2.98
C TRP A 328 36.18 17.98 1.65
N MET A 329 37.25 18.02 0.87
CA MET A 329 37.31 18.77 -0.39
C MET A 329 37.04 17.86 -1.60
N ASP A 330 35.83 17.96 -2.16
CA ASP A 330 35.48 17.29 -3.41
C ASP A 330 35.55 18.24 -4.62
N LYS A 331 34.48 18.39 -5.42
CA LYS A 331 34.33 19.53 -6.34
C LYS A 331 34.09 20.82 -5.56
N TRP A 332 33.33 20.70 -4.47
CA TRP A 332 32.99 21.74 -3.50
C TRP A 332 33.33 21.21 -2.10
N PRO A 333 33.68 22.08 -1.14
CA PRO A 333 33.90 21.64 0.23
C PRO A 333 32.57 21.14 0.84
N VAL A 334 32.66 20.01 1.53
CA VAL A 334 31.54 19.41 2.26
C VAL A 334 31.96 19.25 3.72
N HIS A 335 31.07 19.65 4.63
CA HIS A 335 31.34 19.69 6.06
C HIS A 335 30.46 18.68 6.78
N PHE A 336 31.02 17.97 7.74
CA PHE A 336 30.36 16.88 8.46
C PHE A 336 30.50 17.04 9.96
N ILE A 337 29.51 16.53 10.69
CA ILE A 337 29.56 16.26 12.12
C ILE A 337 29.24 14.77 12.33
N ALA A 338 29.98 14.10 13.19
CA ALA A 338 29.83 12.67 13.42
C ALA A 338 30.11 12.24 14.86
N THR A 339 29.47 11.16 15.29
CA THR A 339 29.74 10.40 16.51
C THR A 339 29.77 8.91 16.19
N GLY A 340 30.70 8.17 16.78
CA GLY A 340 30.82 6.71 16.61
C GLY A 340 31.23 6.23 15.21
N CYS A 341 31.56 7.13 14.28
CA CYS A 341 32.08 6.78 12.96
C CYS A 341 33.61 6.70 12.97
N SER A 342 34.19 5.92 12.06
CA SER A 342 35.64 5.82 11.95
C SER A 342 36.24 7.02 11.20
N THR A 343 37.46 7.41 11.57
CA THR A 343 38.26 8.40 10.84
C THR A 343 39.42 7.78 10.06
N GLN A 344 39.49 6.43 9.99
CA GLN A 344 40.49 5.75 9.18
C GLN A 344 40.35 6.10 7.69
N PRO A 345 41.45 6.10 6.92
CA PRO A 345 41.39 6.34 5.48
C PRO A 345 40.49 5.34 4.75
N ALA A 346 39.68 5.84 3.83
CA ALA A 346 38.79 5.08 2.98
C ALA A 346 38.79 5.68 1.56
N LYS A 347 38.31 4.91 0.60
CA LYS A 347 38.14 5.34 -0.79
C LYS A 347 36.68 5.42 -1.17
N LEU A 348 36.35 6.44 -1.96
CA LEU A 348 35.02 6.71 -2.50
C LEU A 348 35.06 6.75 -4.02
N SER A 349 34.15 6.04 -4.68
CA SER A 349 33.95 6.18 -6.12
C SER A 349 33.24 7.49 -6.44
N ARG A 350 33.87 8.35 -7.25
CA ARG A 350 33.32 9.64 -7.68
C ARG A 350 33.37 9.79 -9.19
N ARG A 351 32.34 10.40 -9.76
CA ARG A 351 32.36 10.79 -11.17
C ARG A 351 33.31 11.97 -11.40
N ALA A 352 34.07 11.90 -12.49
CA ALA A 352 34.91 12.95 -13.03
C ALA A 352 34.69 13.01 -14.54
N GLY A 353 33.69 13.80 -14.98
CA GLY A 353 33.24 13.74 -16.36
C GLY A 353 32.52 12.42 -16.63
N ALA A 354 32.98 11.70 -17.66
CA ALA A 354 32.49 10.36 -18.00
C ALA A 354 33.09 9.25 -17.11
N ASP A 355 34.25 9.50 -16.49
CA ASP A 355 35.01 8.49 -15.76
C ASP A 355 34.58 8.39 -14.29
N ILE A 356 34.85 7.21 -13.70
CA ILE A 356 34.75 6.97 -12.26
C ILE A 356 36.17 6.91 -11.70
N ILE A 357 36.47 7.80 -10.75
CA ILE A 357 37.75 7.87 -10.06
C ILE A 357 37.60 7.49 -8.59
N GLU A 358 38.65 6.93 -8.00
CA GLU A 358 38.74 6.74 -6.55
C GLU A 358 39.25 8.01 -5.88
N VAL A 359 38.54 8.48 -4.86
CA VAL A 359 38.89 9.68 -4.09
C VAL A 359 39.07 9.29 -2.62
N GLN A 360 40.17 9.73 -2.02
CA GLN A 360 40.45 9.52 -0.59
C GLN A 360 39.51 10.33 0.30
N ALA A 361 39.07 9.74 1.40
CA ALA A 361 38.26 10.38 2.42
C ALA A 361 38.37 9.62 3.75
N PRO A 362 38.05 10.23 4.90
CA PRO A 362 37.87 9.46 6.12
C PRO A 362 36.62 8.58 6.03
N GLN A 363 36.63 7.41 6.66
CA GLN A 363 35.57 6.40 6.60
C GLN A 363 34.18 6.96 6.91
N LEU A 364 34.02 7.92 7.83
CA LEU A 364 32.74 8.58 8.10
C LEU A 364 32.09 9.25 6.87
N VAL A 365 32.88 9.72 5.90
CA VAL A 365 32.32 10.29 4.65
C VAL A 365 31.76 9.19 3.77
N LYS A 366 32.38 8.00 3.81
CA LYS A 366 31.86 6.79 3.16
C LYS A 366 30.61 6.27 3.86
N ASP A 367 30.60 6.21 5.18
CA ASP A 367 29.41 5.82 5.94
C ASP A 367 28.21 6.73 5.61
N TYR A 368 28.46 8.04 5.50
CA TYR A 368 27.45 8.99 5.02
C TYR A 368 27.03 8.69 3.57
N GLN A 369 27.98 8.50 2.65
CA GLN A 369 27.69 8.27 1.23
C GLN A 369 26.90 6.98 0.97
N ASP A 370 27.19 5.93 1.73
CA ASP A 370 26.59 4.61 1.57
C ASP A 370 25.17 4.56 2.15
N GLY A 371 24.89 5.35 3.20
CA GLY A 371 23.58 5.40 3.83
C GLY A 371 22.71 6.62 3.48
N MET A 372 23.26 7.66 2.86
CA MET A 372 22.47 8.78 2.33
C MET A 372 21.58 8.30 1.18
N GLY A 373 20.37 8.83 1.09
CA GLY A 373 19.44 8.54 -0.01
C GLY A 373 18.41 7.46 0.26
N GLY A 374 18.39 6.81 1.44
CA GLY A 374 17.32 5.87 1.79
C GLY A 374 15.91 6.47 1.67
N ALA A 375 15.73 7.70 2.15
CA ALA A 375 14.48 8.45 1.99
C ALA A 375 14.21 8.83 0.52
N ASP A 376 15.25 9.26 -0.22
CA ASP A 376 15.12 9.65 -1.62
C ASP A 376 14.74 8.47 -2.52
N ILE A 377 15.26 7.27 -2.26
CA ILE A 377 14.90 6.05 -2.99
C ILE A 377 13.42 5.71 -2.78
N HIS A 378 12.93 5.81 -1.54
CA HIS A 378 11.51 5.61 -1.24
C HIS A 378 10.63 6.65 -1.94
N ASP A 379 11.01 7.93 -1.86
CA ASP A 379 10.33 9.04 -2.52
C ASP A 379 10.31 8.88 -4.04
N GLN A 380 11.44 8.43 -4.60
CA GLN A 380 11.58 8.14 -6.01
C GLN A 380 10.64 7.01 -6.44
N LEU A 381 10.63 5.88 -5.73
CA LEU A 381 9.69 4.77 -6.00
C LEU A 381 8.24 5.22 -5.89
N ARG A 382 7.94 6.09 -4.93
CA ARG A 382 6.61 6.64 -4.69
C ARG A 382 6.12 7.55 -5.82
N LEU A 383 6.96 8.47 -6.28
CA LEU A 383 6.59 9.55 -7.23
C LEU A 383 6.83 9.19 -8.71
N GLN A 384 7.36 7.99 -8.97
CA GLN A 384 7.58 7.43 -10.30
C GLN A 384 6.26 6.97 -10.98
N ARG A 385 6.38 6.07 -11.96
CA ARG A 385 5.34 5.63 -12.89
C ARG A 385 4.03 5.17 -12.24
N TYR A 386 4.08 4.65 -11.01
CA TYR A 386 2.94 4.02 -10.35
C TYR A 386 2.27 4.85 -9.26
N SER A 387 2.60 6.14 -9.15
CA SER A 387 2.01 7.06 -8.17
C SER A 387 0.52 7.30 -8.40
N ILE A 388 -0.32 6.91 -7.44
CA ILE A 388 -1.76 7.24 -7.47
C ILE A 388 -1.98 8.74 -7.23
N GLN A 389 -1.13 9.40 -6.45
CA GLN A 389 -1.16 10.84 -6.22
C GLN A 389 -1.03 11.62 -7.54
N ARG A 390 -0.15 11.17 -8.45
CA ARG A 390 0.06 11.82 -9.75
C ARG A 390 -0.91 11.35 -10.84
N SER A 391 -1.67 10.29 -10.58
CA SER A 391 -2.62 9.71 -11.54
C SER A 391 -3.83 10.62 -11.82
N MET A 392 -4.18 11.50 -10.89
CA MET A 392 -5.34 12.39 -11.01
C MET A 392 -5.08 13.73 -10.33
N LYS A 393 -5.47 14.83 -10.99
CA LYS A 393 -5.47 16.17 -10.40
C LYS A 393 -6.69 16.36 -9.52
N MET A 394 -6.49 16.47 -8.22
CA MET A 394 -7.55 16.79 -7.26
C MET A 394 -7.69 18.32 -7.11
N ARG A 395 -8.93 18.82 -7.05
CA ARG A 395 -9.19 20.25 -6.80
C ARG A 395 -8.92 20.64 -5.34
N LYS A 396 -9.12 19.72 -4.41
CA LYS A 396 -8.92 19.95 -2.98
C LYS A 396 -7.50 19.49 -2.60
N TYR A 397 -6.67 20.40 -2.08
CA TYR A 397 -5.26 20.15 -1.83
C TYR A 397 -5.00 18.97 -0.88
N TYR A 398 -5.85 18.81 0.14
CA TYR A 398 -5.69 17.76 1.16
C TYR A 398 -5.85 16.34 0.58
N LEU A 399 -6.64 16.18 -0.49
CA LEU A 399 -6.77 14.90 -1.19
C LEU A 399 -5.44 14.48 -1.82
N THR A 400 -4.69 15.44 -2.37
CA THR A 400 -3.36 15.18 -2.93
C THR A 400 -2.37 14.74 -1.85
N ILE A 401 -2.46 15.29 -0.64
CA ILE A 401 -1.61 14.88 0.50
C ILE A 401 -1.94 13.44 0.89
N ILE A 402 -3.23 13.11 1.02
CA ILE A 402 -3.67 11.79 1.47
C ILE A 402 -3.36 10.71 0.44
N LEU A 403 -3.54 10.99 -0.85
CA LEU A 403 -3.07 10.07 -1.90
C LEU A 403 -1.56 9.84 -1.84
N GLY A 404 -0.78 10.86 -1.46
CA GLY A 404 0.65 10.70 -1.21
C GLY A 404 0.95 9.78 -0.02
N LEU A 405 0.16 9.85 1.06
CA LEU A 405 0.29 8.95 2.22
C LEU A 405 -0.11 7.51 1.86
N ILE A 406 -1.14 7.33 1.03
CA ILE A 406 -1.52 6.02 0.51
C ILE A 406 -0.44 5.47 -0.42
N ASP A 407 0.15 6.29 -1.28
CA ASP A 407 1.33 5.90 -2.09
C ASP A 407 2.48 5.42 -1.16
N MET A 408 2.76 6.10 -0.04
CA MET A 408 3.78 5.63 0.92
C MET A 408 3.45 4.25 1.51
N ALA A 409 2.19 4.04 1.91
CA ALA A 409 1.72 2.76 2.41
C ALA A 409 1.85 1.65 1.36
N LEU A 410 1.52 1.93 0.09
CA LEU A 410 1.68 1.00 -1.03
C LEU A 410 3.15 0.60 -1.25
N ILE A 411 4.08 1.55 -1.15
CA ILE A 411 5.53 1.26 -1.26
C ILE A 411 6.06 0.47 -0.06
N ASN A 412 5.57 0.76 1.15
CA ASN A 412 5.94 -0.02 2.34
C ASN A 412 5.45 -1.47 2.22
N ALA A 413 4.20 -1.67 1.82
CA ALA A 413 3.63 -2.98 1.52
C ALA A 413 4.38 -3.70 0.39
N TYR A 414 4.76 -3.00 -0.69
CA TYR A 414 5.60 -3.56 -1.76
C TYR A 414 6.96 -4.02 -1.24
N THR A 415 7.60 -3.24 -0.37
CA THR A 415 8.91 -3.56 0.20
C THR A 415 8.84 -4.84 1.04
N ILE A 416 7.81 -4.99 1.86
CA ILE A 416 7.56 -6.21 2.65
C ILE A 416 7.26 -7.39 1.71
N TYR A 417 6.32 -7.22 0.78
CA TYR A 417 5.94 -8.25 -0.18
C TYR A 417 7.17 -8.77 -0.94
N ARG A 418 7.97 -7.87 -1.52
CA ARG A 418 9.18 -8.22 -2.27
C ARG A 418 10.17 -9.02 -1.43
N ARG A 419 10.36 -8.65 -0.16
CA ARG A 419 11.29 -9.33 0.76
C ARG A 419 10.79 -10.72 1.17
N VAL A 420 9.49 -10.86 1.47
CA VAL A 420 8.88 -12.15 1.80
C VAL A 420 8.90 -13.10 0.60
N GLN A 421 8.57 -12.61 -0.60
CA GLN A 421 8.60 -13.44 -1.81
C GLN A 421 10.03 -13.90 -2.16
N ALA A 422 11.03 -13.02 -2.02
CA ALA A 422 12.43 -13.37 -2.25
C ALA A 422 12.96 -14.44 -1.28
N ALA A 423 12.55 -14.39 0.01
CA ALA A 423 12.95 -15.37 1.00
C ALA A 423 12.34 -16.76 0.78
N ARG A 424 11.15 -16.83 0.17
CA ARG A 424 10.40 -18.08 -0.01
C ARG A 424 10.79 -18.87 -1.24
N VAL A 425 11.22 -18.18 -2.30
CA VAL A 425 11.69 -18.83 -3.53
C VAL A 425 13.10 -18.34 -3.81
N PRO A 426 14.11 -18.81 -3.05
CA PRO A 426 15.51 -18.46 -3.31
C PRO A 426 15.88 -18.75 -4.77
N GLY A 427 16.56 -17.82 -5.42
CA GLY A 427 16.95 -17.93 -6.83
C GLY A 427 15.94 -17.40 -7.85
N LYS A 428 14.68 -17.15 -7.47
CA LYS A 428 13.73 -16.44 -8.34
C LYS A 428 13.90 -14.92 -8.20
N ALA A 429 13.87 -14.21 -9.32
CA ALA A 429 13.88 -12.74 -9.30
C ALA A 429 12.70 -12.20 -8.45
N PRO A 430 12.95 -11.26 -7.53
CA PRO A 430 11.88 -10.65 -6.75
C PRO A 430 10.85 -9.95 -7.64
N PRO A 431 9.57 -9.90 -7.23
CA PRO A 431 8.52 -9.23 -8.00
C PRO A 431 8.87 -7.77 -8.28
N THR A 432 8.64 -7.33 -9.51
CA THR A 432 8.77 -5.93 -9.92
C THR A 432 7.64 -5.07 -9.34
N HIS A 433 7.84 -3.74 -9.32
CA HIS A 433 6.81 -2.81 -8.89
C HIS A 433 5.55 -2.90 -9.79
N ALA A 434 5.73 -3.12 -11.09
CA ALA A 434 4.64 -3.31 -12.03
C ALA A 434 3.79 -4.55 -11.73
N GLU A 435 4.45 -5.69 -11.46
CA GLU A 435 3.77 -6.94 -11.08
C GLU A 435 3.03 -6.78 -9.76
N TYR A 436 3.68 -6.18 -8.76
CA TYR A 436 3.03 -5.86 -7.49
C TYR A 436 1.78 -5.01 -7.69
N MET A 437 1.85 -3.91 -8.45
CA MET A 437 0.70 -3.03 -8.69
C MET A 437 -0.43 -3.74 -9.44
N LYS A 438 -0.10 -4.63 -10.39
CA LYS A 438 -1.09 -5.48 -11.09
C LYS A 438 -1.84 -6.39 -10.12
N LEU A 439 -1.15 -7.00 -9.18
CA LEU A 439 -1.78 -7.89 -8.19
C LEU A 439 -2.53 -7.09 -7.13
N MET A 440 -1.95 -6.00 -6.64
CA MET A 440 -2.54 -5.14 -5.62
C MET A 440 -3.88 -4.56 -6.10
N GLN A 441 -3.97 -4.08 -7.34
CA GLN A 441 -5.26 -3.56 -7.83
C GLN A 441 -6.32 -4.67 -7.92
N VAL A 442 -5.97 -5.91 -8.27
CA VAL A 442 -6.93 -7.03 -8.23
C VAL A 442 -7.42 -7.28 -6.80
N ALA A 443 -6.49 -7.29 -5.84
CA ALA A 443 -6.81 -7.51 -4.44
C ALA A 443 -7.73 -6.40 -3.89
N LEU A 444 -7.44 -5.13 -4.17
CA LEU A 444 -8.26 -4.00 -3.71
C LEU A 444 -9.63 -3.93 -4.40
N LEU A 445 -9.73 -4.28 -5.69
CA LEU A 445 -11.02 -4.37 -6.40
C LEU A 445 -11.86 -5.57 -5.95
N SER A 446 -11.24 -6.54 -5.31
CA SER A 446 -11.87 -7.74 -4.76
C SER A 446 -12.49 -7.53 -3.39
N VAL A 447 -12.20 -6.40 -2.72
CA VAL A 447 -12.72 -6.08 -1.39
C VAL A 447 -14.19 -5.69 -1.49
N GLY A 448 -15.05 -6.44 -0.80
CA GLY A 448 -16.50 -6.23 -0.73
C GLY A 448 -16.99 -5.79 0.65
N ALA A 449 -18.30 -5.65 0.79
CA ALA A 449 -18.94 -5.26 2.06
C ALA A 449 -18.66 -6.25 3.20
N ALA A 450 -18.71 -7.56 2.90
CA ALA A 450 -18.46 -8.62 3.87
C ALA A 450 -17.05 -8.57 4.48
N ASP A 451 -16.07 -8.00 3.78
CA ASP A 451 -14.72 -7.81 4.34
C ASP A 451 -14.68 -6.75 5.46
N PHE A 452 -15.73 -5.95 5.63
CA PHE A 452 -15.87 -4.96 6.69
C PHE A 452 -16.82 -5.41 7.82
N GLU A 453 -17.16 -6.69 7.85
CA GLU A 453 -17.95 -7.32 8.91
C GLU A 453 -17.05 -8.15 9.83
N GLY A 454 -17.47 -8.37 11.09
CA GLY A 454 -16.72 -9.19 12.05
C GLY A 454 -15.43 -8.55 12.58
N ASP A 455 -14.38 -9.35 12.77
CA ASP A 455 -13.09 -8.85 13.26
C ASP A 455 -12.37 -8.01 12.19
N LEU A 456 -12.20 -6.73 12.50
CA LEU A 456 -11.53 -5.75 11.64
C LEU A 456 -10.02 -5.67 11.89
N SER A 457 -9.50 -6.44 12.86
CA SER A 457 -8.10 -6.46 13.19
C SER A 457 -7.26 -7.05 12.06
N VAL A 458 -6.05 -6.54 11.91
CA VAL A 458 -5.08 -7.07 10.94
C VAL A 458 -4.64 -8.49 11.34
N ARG A 459 -4.71 -8.85 12.62
CA ARG A 459 -4.39 -10.20 13.12
C ARG A 459 -5.43 -11.23 12.66
N GLY A 460 -6.72 -10.90 12.69
CA GLY A 460 -7.77 -11.77 12.12
C GLY A 460 -7.58 -12.09 10.63
N LEU A 461 -6.88 -11.23 9.88
CA LEU A 461 -6.48 -11.50 8.48
C LEU A 461 -5.27 -12.44 8.35
N ALA A 462 -4.42 -12.53 9.37
CA ALA A 462 -3.28 -13.46 9.43
C ALA A 462 -3.70 -14.85 9.93
N ASP A 463 -4.68 -14.90 10.85
CA ASP A 463 -5.14 -16.12 11.53
C ASP A 463 -6.23 -16.88 10.75
N THR A 464 -6.72 -16.33 9.63
CA THR A 464 -7.54 -17.10 8.69
C THR A 464 -6.65 -18.13 8.00
N PRO A 465 -6.88 -19.45 8.19
CA PRO A 465 -5.99 -20.48 7.67
C PRO A 465 -6.05 -20.45 6.15
N VAL A 466 -5.05 -19.83 5.55
CA VAL A 466 -4.78 -20.03 4.13
C VAL A 466 -3.73 -21.12 4.05
N PRO A 467 -4.05 -22.27 3.44
CA PRO A 467 -3.07 -23.30 3.20
C PRO A 467 -1.80 -22.67 2.60
N PRO A 468 -0.59 -23.14 2.97
CA PRO A 468 0.64 -22.71 2.32
C PRO A 468 0.62 -23.14 0.86
N SER A 469 -0.03 -22.34 0.02
CA SER A 469 -0.08 -22.52 -1.41
C SER A 469 1.28 -22.10 -1.97
N ARG A 470 1.89 -23.00 -2.75
CA ARG A 470 3.08 -22.69 -3.55
C ARG A 470 2.81 -21.63 -4.64
N THR A 471 1.54 -21.28 -4.87
CA THR A 471 1.09 -20.25 -5.83
C THR A 471 0.44 -19.06 -5.10
N PRO A 472 0.72 -17.80 -5.50
CA PRO A 472 0.11 -16.62 -4.89
C PRO A 472 -1.42 -16.67 -4.93
N ARG A 473 -2.09 -16.31 -3.81
CA ARG A 473 -3.56 -16.12 -3.72
C ARG A 473 -4.12 -15.18 -4.79
N TYR A 474 -3.28 -14.25 -5.24
CA TYR A 474 -3.54 -13.32 -6.33
C TYR A 474 -2.75 -13.77 -7.55
N THR A 475 -3.22 -14.80 -8.23
CA THR A 475 -2.90 -14.91 -9.65
C THR A 475 -3.73 -13.84 -10.37
N LEU A 476 -3.09 -13.02 -11.21
CA LEU A 476 -3.79 -12.43 -12.37
C LEU A 476 -4.72 -13.52 -12.91
N PRO A 477 -6.01 -13.25 -13.22
CA PRO A 477 -6.91 -14.28 -13.72
C PRO A 477 -6.15 -15.09 -14.74
N GLY A 478 -5.76 -16.33 -14.37
CA GLY A 478 -4.87 -17.12 -15.19
C GLY A 478 -5.62 -17.27 -16.49
N GLY A 479 -5.10 -16.70 -17.59
CA GLY A 479 -5.91 -16.37 -18.76
C GLY A 479 -6.91 -17.48 -19.08
N HIS A 480 -8.16 -17.32 -18.66
CA HIS A 480 -9.11 -18.41 -18.66
C HIS A 480 -9.59 -18.60 -20.09
N THR A 481 -9.07 -19.61 -20.76
CA THR A 481 -9.31 -19.88 -22.16
C THR A 481 -10.58 -20.70 -22.29
N THR A 482 -11.63 -20.10 -22.83
CA THR A 482 -12.82 -20.86 -23.21
C THR A 482 -12.62 -21.56 -24.54
N ARG A 483 -12.70 -22.89 -24.57
CA ARG A 483 -12.67 -23.69 -25.79
C ARG A 483 -14.03 -24.29 -26.08
N GLN A 484 -14.36 -24.40 -27.35
CA GLN A 484 -15.57 -25.10 -27.78
C GLN A 484 -15.34 -26.61 -27.78
N VAL A 485 -16.38 -27.37 -27.42
CA VAL A 485 -16.37 -28.83 -27.45
C VAL A 485 -16.27 -29.31 -28.89
N LYS A 486 -15.38 -30.29 -29.11
CA LYS A 486 -15.18 -30.97 -30.40
C LYS A 486 -16.01 -32.24 -30.58
N ILE A 487 -16.85 -32.57 -29.60
CA ILE A 487 -17.74 -33.74 -29.61
C ILE A 487 -19.04 -33.35 -30.31
N TYR A 488 -19.49 -34.19 -31.24
CA TYR A 488 -20.74 -34.02 -31.97
C TYR A 488 -21.69 -35.18 -31.63
N ARG A 489 -22.99 -34.88 -31.64
CA ARG A 489 -24.09 -35.85 -31.59
C ARG A 489 -24.67 -35.96 -32.98
N ILE A 490 -24.83 -37.19 -33.45
CA ILE A 490 -25.55 -37.49 -34.69
C ILE A 490 -26.98 -37.82 -34.29
N THR A 491 -27.94 -37.17 -34.93
CA THR A 491 -29.38 -37.45 -34.79
C THR A 491 -29.91 -37.83 -36.16
N ARG A 492 -30.41 -39.07 -36.28
CA ARG A 492 -31.18 -39.50 -37.45
C ARG A 492 -32.60 -38.96 -37.31
N GLY A 493 -33.03 -38.19 -38.29
CA GLY A 493 -34.45 -37.83 -38.43
C GLY A 493 -35.25 -39.03 -38.92
N GLU A 494 -36.58 -38.94 -38.81
CA GLU A 494 -37.52 -39.99 -39.26
C GLU A 494 -37.35 -40.33 -40.75
N ASN A 495 -36.85 -39.38 -41.56
CA ASN A 495 -36.64 -39.52 -42.99
C ASN A 495 -35.27 -40.16 -43.36
N GLY A 496 -34.55 -40.73 -42.39
CA GLY A 496 -33.22 -41.33 -42.60
C GLY A 496 -32.04 -40.34 -42.69
N ASN A 497 -32.31 -39.03 -42.78
CA ASN A 497 -31.27 -38.00 -42.86
C ASN A 497 -30.51 -37.84 -41.52
N GLU A 498 -29.18 -37.92 -41.58
CA GLU A 498 -28.29 -37.71 -40.44
C GLU A 498 -27.95 -36.23 -40.26
N THR A 499 -28.34 -35.67 -39.11
CA THR A 499 -27.97 -34.31 -38.71
C THR A 499 -26.87 -34.35 -37.66
N ARG A 500 -25.74 -33.69 -37.94
CA ARG A 500 -24.60 -33.59 -37.02
C ARG A 500 -24.65 -32.27 -36.25
N LYS A 501 -24.97 -32.32 -34.95
CA LYS A 501 -24.98 -31.14 -34.07
C LYS A 501 -23.90 -31.27 -33.00
N ARG A 502 -23.25 -30.17 -32.61
CA ARG A 502 -22.28 -30.22 -31.50
C ARG A 502 -22.97 -30.60 -30.20
N ARG A 503 -22.32 -31.44 -29.39
CA ARG A 503 -22.87 -31.83 -28.09
C ARG A 503 -22.91 -30.62 -27.15
N GLN A 504 -24.08 -30.37 -26.58
CA GLN A 504 -24.38 -29.29 -25.66
C GLN A 504 -24.32 -29.82 -24.21
N TYR A 505 -23.94 -28.95 -23.28
CA TYR A 505 -23.77 -29.27 -21.85
C TYR A 505 -24.31 -28.16 -20.97
N ASP A 506 -24.82 -28.50 -19.79
CA ASP A 506 -25.32 -27.51 -18.84
C ASP A 506 -24.23 -26.54 -18.38
N CYS A 507 -24.50 -25.25 -18.52
CA CYS A 507 -23.61 -24.23 -17.98
C CYS A 507 -23.67 -24.23 -16.44
N LYS A 508 -22.50 -24.28 -15.80
CA LYS A 508 -22.36 -24.38 -14.35
C LYS A 508 -22.99 -23.19 -13.60
N VAL A 509 -22.79 -21.97 -14.11
CA VAL A 509 -23.38 -20.77 -13.54
C VAL A 509 -24.89 -20.71 -13.78
N CYS A 510 -25.35 -21.06 -14.98
CA CYS A 510 -26.79 -21.08 -15.27
C CYS A 510 -27.53 -22.10 -14.41
N SER A 511 -26.90 -23.22 -14.09
CA SER A 511 -27.46 -24.25 -13.21
C SER A 511 -27.70 -23.71 -11.80
N LEU A 512 -26.81 -22.84 -11.32
CA LEU A 512 -26.91 -22.23 -10.00
C LEU A 512 -27.87 -21.03 -9.98
N LEU A 513 -27.87 -20.20 -11.02
CA LEU A 513 -28.76 -19.03 -11.14
C LEU A 513 -30.23 -19.38 -11.43
N ARG A 514 -30.54 -20.64 -11.80
CA ARG A 514 -31.89 -21.09 -12.16
C ARG A 514 -32.31 -22.33 -11.36
N PRO A 515 -32.47 -22.23 -10.04
CA PRO A 515 -32.93 -23.37 -9.23
C PRO A 515 -34.32 -23.83 -9.72
N GLY A 516 -34.50 -25.15 -9.87
CA GLY A 516 -35.77 -25.76 -10.30
C GLY A 516 -36.10 -25.62 -11.80
N LYS A 517 -35.25 -24.98 -12.61
CA LYS A 517 -35.39 -24.92 -14.08
C LYS A 517 -34.18 -25.55 -14.75
N ASN A 518 -34.35 -26.01 -15.99
CA ASN A 518 -33.22 -26.52 -16.76
C ASN A 518 -32.16 -25.44 -16.94
N ALA A 519 -30.89 -25.81 -16.72
CA ALA A 519 -29.78 -24.93 -17.00
C ALA A 519 -29.77 -24.58 -18.50
N TRP A 520 -29.27 -23.39 -18.83
CA TRP A 520 -28.97 -23.13 -20.24
C TRP A 520 -27.74 -23.92 -20.66
N GLU A 521 -27.83 -24.52 -21.82
CA GLU A 521 -26.75 -25.30 -22.37
C GLU A 521 -25.67 -24.42 -23.03
N THR A 522 -24.45 -24.93 -23.09
CA THR A 522 -23.28 -24.33 -23.73
C THR A 522 -22.47 -25.39 -24.46
N THR A 523 -21.76 -24.97 -25.50
CA THR A 523 -20.73 -25.78 -26.16
C THR A 523 -19.33 -25.37 -25.71
N PHE A 524 -19.19 -24.46 -24.75
CA PHE A 524 -17.92 -23.93 -24.27
C PHE A 524 -17.55 -24.43 -22.87
N TYR A 525 -16.27 -24.69 -22.65
CA TYR A 525 -15.69 -25.02 -21.35
C TYR A 525 -14.38 -24.26 -21.12
N CYS A 526 -14.02 -24.01 -19.86
CA CYS A 526 -12.73 -23.42 -19.50
C CYS A 526 -11.66 -24.51 -19.39
N VAL A 527 -10.53 -24.34 -20.08
CA VAL A 527 -9.42 -25.30 -20.10
C VAL A 527 -8.76 -25.40 -18.72
N GLU A 528 -8.42 -24.26 -18.14
CA GLU A 528 -7.65 -24.14 -16.91
C GLU A 528 -8.46 -24.65 -15.71
N CYS A 529 -9.74 -24.31 -15.61
CA CYS A 529 -10.62 -24.83 -14.55
C CYS A 529 -10.88 -26.33 -14.68
N THR A 530 -10.90 -26.85 -15.92
CA THR A 530 -11.01 -28.28 -16.18
C THR A 530 -9.75 -29.01 -15.71
N GLU A 531 -8.57 -28.46 -15.99
CA GLU A 531 -7.29 -29.04 -15.58
C GLU A 531 -7.08 -28.95 -14.07
N ALA A 532 -7.43 -27.83 -13.45
CA ALA A 532 -7.39 -27.66 -12.00
C ALA A 532 -8.26 -28.69 -11.29
N LYS A 533 -9.48 -28.94 -11.80
CA LYS A 533 -10.38 -29.98 -11.26
C LYS A 533 -9.79 -31.39 -11.40
N ARG A 534 -9.07 -31.68 -12.49
CA ARG A 534 -8.43 -33.00 -12.71
C ARG A 534 -7.26 -33.27 -11.78
N LYS A 535 -6.54 -32.23 -11.34
CA LYS A 535 -5.39 -32.37 -10.43
C LYS A 535 -5.79 -32.64 -8.97
N GLY A 536 -7.08 -32.63 -8.63
CA GLY A 536 -7.59 -32.78 -7.26
C GLY A 536 -8.39 -34.06 -6.97
N GLY A 537 -8.34 -35.11 -7.81
CA GLY A 537 -9.05 -36.38 -7.57
C GLY A 537 -8.54 -37.56 -8.40
N VAL A 538 -8.70 -38.78 -7.85
CA VAL A 538 -8.27 -40.07 -8.44
C VAL A 538 -8.94 -40.29 -9.80
N VAL A 539 -8.16 -40.81 -10.77
CA VAL A 539 -8.50 -40.94 -12.18
C VAL A 539 -9.26 -42.24 -12.44
N ASP A 540 -10.49 -42.17 -12.93
CA ASP A 540 -11.15 -43.26 -13.65
C ASP A 540 -11.42 -42.79 -15.09
N THR A 541 -10.82 -43.49 -16.05
CA THR A 541 -10.67 -43.11 -17.46
C THR A 541 -11.90 -43.35 -18.34
N THR A 542 -13.04 -43.76 -17.79
CA THR A 542 -14.15 -44.25 -18.63
C THR A 542 -15.33 -43.28 -18.83
N ASN A 543 -15.34 -42.08 -18.23
CA ASN A 543 -16.48 -41.18 -18.39
C ASN A 543 -16.13 -39.69 -18.52
N SER A 544 -16.81 -38.98 -19.41
CA SER A 544 -16.56 -37.59 -19.80
C SER A 544 -16.84 -36.52 -18.72
N LYS A 545 -16.85 -36.88 -17.43
CA LYS A 545 -17.27 -36.02 -16.31
C LYS A 545 -16.09 -35.30 -15.67
N GLY A 546 -15.49 -34.35 -16.38
CA GLY A 546 -14.37 -33.56 -15.84
C GLY A 546 -14.24 -32.11 -16.30
N LYS A 547 -15.10 -31.62 -17.20
CA LYS A 547 -14.99 -30.26 -17.76
C LYS A 547 -15.87 -29.24 -17.03
N ILE A 548 -15.37 -28.02 -16.86
CA ILE A 548 -16.12 -26.89 -16.32
C ILE A 548 -16.75 -26.12 -17.49
N TYR A 549 -18.03 -26.37 -17.74
CA TYR A 549 -18.80 -25.77 -18.83
C TYR A 549 -19.37 -24.41 -18.44
N LEU A 550 -19.04 -23.39 -19.23
CA LEU A 550 -19.42 -22.00 -18.96
C LEU A 550 -19.93 -21.34 -20.23
N CYS A 551 -21.06 -20.65 -20.13
CA CYS A 551 -21.64 -19.88 -21.22
C CYS A 551 -20.90 -18.54 -21.40
N GLN A 552 -20.85 -17.99 -22.61
CA GLN A 552 -20.33 -16.64 -22.85
C GLN A 552 -21.44 -15.59 -22.93
N LYS A 553 -22.58 -15.84 -22.27
CA LYS A 553 -23.74 -14.94 -22.27
C LYS A 553 -23.84 -14.22 -20.93
N VAL A 554 -24.19 -12.94 -20.99
CA VAL A 554 -24.45 -12.10 -19.81
C VAL A 554 -25.66 -12.62 -19.05
N ARG A 555 -25.58 -12.63 -17.72
CA ARG A 555 -26.64 -13.10 -16.83
C ARG A 555 -26.89 -12.14 -15.67
N GLN A 556 -28.16 -12.05 -15.26
CA GLN A 556 -28.52 -11.46 -13.99
C GLN A 556 -28.04 -12.39 -12.88
N HIS A 557 -27.11 -11.90 -12.07
CA HIS A 557 -26.45 -12.67 -11.00
C HIS A 557 -26.58 -12.01 -9.63
N ASP A 558 -26.86 -10.71 -9.62
CA ASP A 558 -27.23 -9.96 -8.42
C ASP A 558 -28.56 -9.20 -8.70
N PRO A 559 -29.65 -9.55 -8.00
CA PRO A 559 -30.93 -8.85 -8.11
C PRO A 559 -30.89 -7.39 -7.62
N SER A 560 -29.92 -7.03 -6.76
CA SER A 560 -29.78 -5.70 -6.14
C SER A 560 -28.89 -4.73 -6.93
N ALA A 561 -28.09 -5.25 -7.87
CA ALA A 561 -27.18 -4.46 -8.70
C ALA A 561 -27.91 -3.71 -9.82
N SER A 562 -27.58 -2.43 -10.00
CA SER A 562 -28.19 -1.57 -11.04
C SER A 562 -27.79 -1.93 -12.47
N THR A 563 -26.74 -2.74 -12.66
CA THR A 563 -26.30 -3.23 -13.97
C THR A 563 -25.77 -4.66 -13.87
N ASN A 564 -26.27 -5.55 -14.75
CA ASN A 564 -25.81 -6.92 -14.89
C ASN A 564 -25.00 -7.05 -16.20
N SER A 565 -23.67 -7.02 -16.10
CA SER A 565 -22.78 -6.96 -17.28
C SER A 565 -21.83 -8.16 -17.41
N ALA A 566 -21.88 -9.12 -16.49
CA ALA A 566 -20.97 -10.27 -16.46
C ALA A 566 -21.53 -11.49 -17.20
N THR A 567 -20.70 -12.11 -18.04
CA THR A 567 -20.97 -13.41 -18.68
C THR A 567 -20.91 -14.57 -17.67
N CYS A 568 -21.50 -15.73 -17.97
CA CYS A 568 -21.34 -16.90 -17.08
C CYS A 568 -19.86 -17.23 -16.80
N SER A 569 -18.97 -17.06 -17.78
CA SER A 569 -17.54 -17.25 -17.58
C SER A 569 -16.97 -16.25 -16.55
N GLN A 570 -17.31 -14.97 -16.68
CA GLN A 570 -16.86 -13.93 -15.74
C GLN A 570 -17.47 -14.09 -14.36
N ILE A 571 -18.75 -14.47 -14.26
CA ILE A 571 -19.39 -14.77 -12.98
C ILE A 571 -18.64 -15.89 -12.26
N TRP A 572 -18.31 -16.96 -12.98
CA TRP A 572 -17.58 -18.10 -12.40
C TRP A 572 -16.17 -17.73 -11.94
N HIS A 573 -15.38 -17.07 -12.80
CA HIS A 573 -13.96 -16.80 -12.51
C HIS A 573 -13.78 -15.57 -11.60
N ASP A 574 -14.44 -14.46 -11.93
CA ASP A 574 -14.15 -13.15 -11.32
C ASP A 574 -14.99 -12.91 -10.07
N LEU A 575 -16.26 -13.32 -10.07
CA LEU A 575 -17.19 -13.05 -8.96
C LEU A 575 -17.25 -14.21 -7.95
N TRP A 576 -17.28 -15.45 -8.44
CA TRP A 576 -17.39 -16.63 -7.57
C TRP A 576 -16.04 -17.30 -7.27
N ARG A 577 -14.92 -16.72 -7.73
CA ARG A 577 -13.55 -17.22 -7.51
C ARG A 577 -13.38 -18.70 -7.83
N GLY A 578 -13.84 -19.14 -9.01
CA GLY A 578 -13.74 -20.53 -9.42
C GLY A 578 -14.66 -21.51 -8.67
N GLY A 579 -15.63 -20.99 -7.90
CA GLY A 579 -16.61 -21.76 -7.15
C GLY A 579 -16.53 -21.59 -5.62
N ASP A 580 -15.45 -20.98 -5.12
CA ASP A 580 -15.21 -20.85 -3.68
C ASP A 580 -16.17 -19.83 -3.05
N SER A 581 -16.41 -18.70 -3.74
CA SER A 581 -17.24 -17.59 -3.27
C SER A 581 -18.64 -17.56 -3.88
N ILE A 582 -19.23 -18.72 -4.17
CA ILE A 582 -20.64 -18.79 -4.60
C ILE A 582 -21.54 -18.31 -3.45
N PRO A 583 -22.47 -17.37 -3.70
CA PRO A 583 -23.42 -16.87 -2.69
C PRO A 583 -24.14 -18.01 -1.95
N PRO A 584 -24.29 -17.94 -0.61
CA PRO A 584 -24.83 -19.03 0.22
C PRO A 584 -26.21 -19.54 -0.25
N GLY A 585 -27.09 -18.63 -0.70
CA GLY A 585 -28.43 -18.98 -1.21
C GLY A 585 -28.45 -19.76 -2.52
N LEU A 586 -27.33 -19.84 -3.25
CA LEU A 586 -27.22 -20.59 -4.51
C LEU A 586 -26.61 -22.00 -4.31
N LYS A 587 -25.89 -22.24 -3.21
CA LYS A 587 -25.24 -23.54 -2.91
C LYS A 587 -26.22 -24.59 -2.37
N ALA A 588 -27.34 -24.19 -1.77
CA ALA A 588 -28.31 -25.10 -1.12
C ALA A 588 -29.13 -25.97 -2.09
N PHE A 589 -29.17 -25.63 -3.39
CA PHE A 589 -30.03 -26.31 -4.36
C PHE A 589 -29.25 -27.35 -5.20
N ARG A 590 -29.04 -28.53 -4.60
CA ARG A 590 -28.60 -29.84 -5.17
C ARG A 590 -27.48 -29.84 -6.23
N LEU A 591 -26.25 -30.15 -5.79
CA LEU A 591 -25.38 -31.06 -6.53
C LEU A 591 -25.87 -32.50 -6.27
N ARG A 592 -26.38 -33.21 -7.28
CA ARG A 592 -26.68 -34.65 -7.11
C ARG A 592 -25.38 -35.39 -6.81
N VAL A 593 -25.23 -35.86 -5.57
CA VAL A 593 -24.35 -36.98 -5.24
C VAL A 593 -25.00 -38.23 -5.84
N ALA A 594 -24.25 -38.97 -6.65
CA ALA A 594 -24.73 -40.24 -7.19
C ALA A 594 -24.74 -41.26 -6.05
N SER A 595 -25.92 -41.76 -5.71
CA SER A 595 -26.12 -42.91 -4.85
C SER A 595 -25.47 -44.13 -5.50
N GLY A 596 -24.46 -44.71 -4.86
CA GLY A 596 -23.96 -46.05 -5.20
C GLY A 596 -25.07 -47.07 -5.00
N ARG A 597 -25.38 -47.84 -6.05
CA ARG A 597 -26.00 -49.15 -5.90
C ARG A 597 -24.84 -50.12 -5.79
N ASP A 598 -24.65 -50.70 -4.61
CA ASP A 598 -23.76 -51.82 -4.42
C ASP A 598 -24.33 -53.03 -5.17
N VAL A 599 -23.59 -53.50 -6.15
CA VAL A 599 -23.72 -54.84 -6.71
C VAL A 599 -22.65 -55.66 -6.03
N GLN A 600 -23.10 -56.62 -5.23
CA GLN A 600 -22.29 -57.64 -4.58
C GLN A 600 -21.46 -58.40 -5.63
N TYR A 601 -20.18 -58.59 -5.35
CA TYR A 601 -19.46 -59.78 -5.80
C TYR A 601 -18.79 -60.41 -4.58
N ALA A 602 -19.13 -61.69 -4.40
CA ALA A 602 -18.58 -62.58 -3.42
C ALA A 602 -17.09 -62.79 -3.69
N ASP A 603 -16.30 -62.78 -2.63
CA ASP A 603 -15.04 -63.52 -2.61
C ASP A 603 -15.04 -64.42 -1.38
N SER A 604 -14.79 -65.70 -1.65
CA SER A 604 -14.90 -66.80 -0.70
C SER A 604 -13.53 -67.16 -0.16
N ALA A 605 -13.49 -67.46 1.14
CA ALA A 605 -12.44 -68.17 1.89
C ALA A 605 -11.09 -67.42 2.04
N VAL A 606 -10.47 -67.33 3.22
CA VAL A 606 -10.12 -68.45 4.11
C VAL A 606 -10.15 -68.03 5.59
N ASN A 607 -10.70 -68.96 6.38
CA ASN A 607 -10.74 -69.17 7.83
C ASN A 607 -9.69 -68.49 8.74
N GLY A 608 -10.20 -68.05 9.90
CA GLY A 608 -9.47 -67.86 11.15
C GLY A 608 -10.47 -67.53 12.27
N ALA A 609 -10.79 -68.52 13.11
CA ALA A 609 -11.71 -68.44 14.24
C ALA A 609 -11.15 -67.59 15.39
N ASP A 610 -12.01 -66.84 16.09
CA ASP A 610 -12.43 -67.15 17.47
C ASP A 610 -13.22 -66.00 18.11
N ASP A 611 -14.39 -66.39 18.62
CA ASP A 611 -15.06 -66.03 19.86
C ASP A 611 -15.42 -64.60 20.29
N SER A 612 -16.71 -64.56 20.69
CA SER A 612 -17.28 -63.93 21.89
C SER A 612 -17.93 -62.53 21.79
N ASP A 613 -19.25 -62.61 21.61
CA ASP A 613 -20.27 -62.32 22.63
C ASP A 613 -20.84 -60.89 22.81
N GLY A 614 -22.17 -60.86 23.00
CA GLY A 614 -22.99 -59.76 23.52
C GLY A 614 -23.37 -58.65 22.52
N GLY A 615 -24.63 -58.38 22.16
CA GLY A 615 -25.89 -58.64 22.86
C GLY A 615 -26.70 -57.33 23.01
N SER A 616 -27.95 -57.37 22.54
CA SER A 616 -29.05 -56.39 22.68
C SER A 616 -29.03 -55.16 21.76
N SER A 617 -29.97 -54.97 20.81
CA SER A 617 -31.45 -54.88 20.92
C SER A 617 -31.85 -53.64 21.74
N VAL A 618 -32.60 -52.65 21.24
CA VAL A 618 -34.07 -52.70 21.05
C VAL A 618 -34.56 -51.34 20.47
N ARG A 619 -35.46 -51.42 19.46
CA ARG A 619 -36.57 -50.51 19.02
C ARG A 619 -36.26 -49.03 18.69
N SER A 620 -36.47 -48.52 17.48
CA SER A 620 -37.70 -48.45 16.64
C SER A 620 -38.92 -47.83 17.33
N VAL A 621 -39.17 -46.53 17.09
CA VAL A 621 -40.52 -46.00 16.83
C VAL A 621 -40.44 -44.90 15.76
N ARG A 622 -41.19 -45.11 14.66
CA ARG A 622 -41.60 -44.12 13.67
C ARG A 622 -42.93 -43.49 14.13
N SER A 623 -43.09 -42.18 13.96
CA SER A 623 -44.33 -41.53 13.46
C SER A 623 -43.92 -40.19 12.82
N LEU A 624 -44.05 -39.99 11.51
CA LEU A 624 -45.25 -39.60 10.76
C LEU A 624 -45.86 -38.26 11.22
N ASN A 625 -45.76 -37.28 10.30
CA ASN A 625 -46.67 -36.16 9.96
C ASN A 625 -47.06 -35.19 11.10
N SER A 626 -47.26 -33.89 10.90
CA SER A 626 -47.59 -33.06 9.73
C SER A 626 -47.45 -31.58 10.12
N ASP A 627 -47.24 -30.75 9.10
CA ASP A 627 -47.34 -29.27 8.98
C ASP A 627 -46.03 -28.52 8.68
#